data_AF-A0A920N3J2-F1
#
_entry.id   AF-A0A920N3J2-F1
#
_cell.length_a   1.000
_cell.length_b   1.000
_cell.length_c   1.000
_cell.angle_alpha   90.00
_cell.angle_beta   90.00
_cell.angle_gamma   90.00
#
_symmetry.space_group_name_H-M   'P 1'
#
loop_
_entity.id
_entity.type
_entity.pdbx_description
1 polymer ?
#
loop_
_entity_poly.entity_id
_entity_poly.type
_entity_poly.pdbx_seq_one_letter_code
_entity_poly.pdbx_strand_id
1 'polypeptide(L)'
;MSRSAVSNLLRLLDLSETVQQELCSGKITAGHARALVTLSEADQLRLCKQIVEGGLTVRATEAPQKRSETASRRWIRSLIRMGRPAKQIPRVGHRR
;
A
#
# COMPACT_ATOMS: atom_id res chain seq x y z
N MET A 1 -13.54 9.11 26.94
CA MET A 1 -12.50 8.78 25.94
C MET A 1 -12.58 7.28 25.66
N SER A 2 -12.92 6.87 24.44
CA SER A 2 -13.21 5.45 24.17
C SER A 2 -11.92 4.64 24.09
N ARG A 3 -11.99 3.34 24.45
CA ARG A 3 -10.87 2.38 24.38
C ARG A 3 -10.22 2.33 22.98
N SER A 4 -10.98 2.68 21.94
CA SER A 4 -10.51 2.72 20.55
C SER A 4 -9.53 3.87 20.25
N ALA A 5 -9.61 4.99 20.99
CA ALA A 5 -8.65 6.09 20.82
C ALA A 5 -7.23 5.68 21.26
N VAL A 6 -7.14 4.95 22.37
CA VAL A 6 -5.87 4.41 22.90
C VAL A 6 -5.27 3.41 21.91
N SER A 7 -6.08 2.49 21.37
CA SER A 7 -5.61 1.53 20.37
C SER A 7 -5.12 2.19 19.08
N ASN A 8 -5.76 3.27 18.63
CA ASN A 8 -5.30 4.01 17.46
C ASN A 8 -3.94 4.65 17.69
N LEU A 9 -3.70 5.18 18.89
CA LEU A 9 -2.44 5.83 19.21
C LEU A 9 -1.29 4.82 19.29
N LEU A 10 -1.53 3.67 19.92
CA LEU A 10 -0.54 2.57 19.97
C LEU A 10 -0.18 2.08 18.56
N ARG A 11 -1.16 1.95 17.67
CA ARG A 11 -0.93 1.53 16.28
C ARG A 11 -0.07 2.49 15.47
N LEU A 12 -0.09 3.79 15.79
CA LEU A 12 0.77 4.76 15.13
C LEU A 12 2.24 4.60 15.53
N LEU A 13 2.52 3.99 16.70
CA LEU A 13 3.88 3.67 17.13
C LEU A 13 4.48 2.48 16.36
N ASP A 14 3.63 1.65 15.74
CA ASP A 14 4.05 0.51 14.90
C ASP A 14 4.44 0.92 13.46
N LEU A 15 4.35 2.21 13.14
CA LEU A 15 4.74 2.73 11.82
C LEU A 15 6.24 2.83 11.66
N SER A 16 6.72 2.72 10.43
CA SER A 16 8.13 2.96 10.13
C SER A 16 8.56 4.39 10.48
N GLU A 17 9.81 4.57 10.85
CA GLU A 17 10.36 5.85 11.31
C GLU A 17 10.14 6.96 10.28
N THR A 18 10.29 6.65 8.99
CA THR A 18 10.02 7.61 7.91
C THR A 18 8.57 8.06 7.86
N VAL A 19 7.60 7.15 8.05
CA VAL A 19 6.19 7.51 8.05
C VAL A 19 5.84 8.37 9.27
N GLN A 20 6.45 8.06 10.43
CA GLN A 20 6.29 8.88 11.63
C GLN A 20 6.85 10.30 11.42
N GLN A 21 7.99 10.45 10.75
CA GLN A 21 8.55 11.76 10.41
C GLN A 21 7.65 12.55 9.46
N GLU A 22 7.08 11.91 8.45
CA GLU A 22 6.16 12.56 7.51
C GLU A 22 4.82 12.92 8.17
N LEU A 23 4.39 12.16 9.18
CA LEU A 23 3.24 12.50 10.03
C LEU A 23 3.55 13.70 10.94
N CYS A 24 4.70 13.70 11.61
CA CYS A 24 5.14 14.78 12.49
C CYS A 24 5.38 16.09 11.74
N SER A 25 5.87 16.02 10.50
CA SER A 25 6.00 17.20 9.62
C SER A 25 4.67 17.67 9.02
N GLY A 26 3.56 16.98 9.29
CA GLY A 26 2.22 17.36 8.85
C GLY A 26 1.94 17.10 7.37
N LYS A 27 2.84 16.43 6.66
CA LYS A 27 2.68 16.09 5.24
C LYS A 27 1.66 14.98 5.02
N ILE A 28 1.47 14.11 6.01
CA ILE A 28 0.39 13.13 6.04
C ILE A 28 -0.45 13.29 7.30
N THR A 29 -1.70 12.83 7.26
CA THR A 29 -2.62 12.91 8.39
C THR A 29 -2.66 11.61 9.18
N ALA A 30 -3.20 11.63 10.40
CA ALA A 30 -3.46 10.41 11.17
C ALA A 30 -4.41 9.43 10.44
N GLY A 31 -5.22 9.90 9.47
CA GLY A 31 -5.99 9.04 8.57
C GLY A 31 -5.10 8.24 7.62
N HIS A 32 -4.16 8.92 6.95
CA HIS A 32 -3.17 8.28 6.08
C HIS A 32 -2.32 7.27 6.87
N ALA A 33 -1.80 7.69 8.02
CA ALA A 33 -0.96 6.86 8.87
C ALA A 33 -1.66 5.56 9.30
N ARG A 34 -2.95 5.63 9.70
CA ARG A 34 -3.74 4.44 10.06
C ARG A 34 -3.94 3.46 8.90
N ALA A 35 -4.07 3.95 7.66
CA ALA A 35 -4.18 3.09 6.49
C ALA A 35 -2.85 2.37 6.17
N LEU A 36 -1.71 2.96 6.55
CA LEU A 36 -0.39 2.40 6.34
C LEU A 36 0.00 1.35 7.39
N VAL A 37 -0.51 1.44 8.63
CA VAL A 37 -0.18 0.48 9.73
C VAL A 37 -0.39 -0.98 9.34
N THR A 38 -1.35 -1.28 8.46
CA THR A 38 -1.64 -2.67 8.05
C THR A 38 -0.69 -3.22 6.98
N LEU A 39 0.26 -2.41 6.49
CA LEU A 39 1.14 -2.74 5.39
C LEU A 39 2.56 -3.07 5.86
N SER A 40 3.31 -3.76 5.00
CA SER A 40 4.73 -4.01 5.24
C SER A 40 5.54 -2.70 5.24
N GLU A 41 6.68 -2.66 5.93
CA GLU A 41 7.52 -1.46 6.03
C GLU A 41 7.90 -0.87 4.66
N ALA A 42 8.21 -1.73 3.68
CA ALA A 42 8.51 -1.32 2.31
C ALA A 42 7.31 -0.67 1.60
N ASP A 43 6.11 -1.24 1.78
CA ASP A 43 4.88 -0.70 1.21
C ASP A 43 4.46 0.60 1.89
N GLN A 44 4.65 0.70 3.20
CA GLN A 44 4.43 1.93 3.97
C GLN A 44 5.27 3.07 3.42
N LEU A 45 6.58 2.84 3.21
CA LEU A 45 7.50 3.84 2.68
C LEU A 45 7.10 4.29 1.28
N ARG A 46 6.78 3.32 0.40
CA ARG A 46 6.38 3.58 -0.98
C ARG A 46 5.11 4.41 -1.06
N LEU A 47 4.07 4.04 -0.32
CA LEU A 47 2.80 4.76 -0.33
C LEU A 47 2.92 6.12 0.36
N CYS A 48 3.69 6.22 1.45
CA CYS A 48 3.95 7.49 2.10
C CYS A 48 4.53 8.51 1.12
N LYS A 49 5.54 8.11 0.34
CA LYS A 49 6.10 8.97 -0.73
C LYS A 49 5.04 9.36 -1.76
N GLN A 50 4.23 8.40 -2.21
CA GLN A 50 3.14 8.68 -3.16
C GLN A 50 2.08 9.64 -2.60
N ILE A 51 1.77 9.58 -1.30
CA ILE A 51 0.81 10.48 -0.66
C ILE A 51 1.38 11.89 -0.58
N VAL A 52 2.66 12.02 -0.19
CA VAL A 52 3.36 13.30 -0.04
C VAL A 52 3.57 13.97 -1.40
N GLU A 53 4.01 13.22 -2.41
CA GLU A 53 4.27 13.73 -3.76
C GLU A 53 2.97 13.97 -4.56
N GLY A 54 1.96 13.11 -4.36
CA GLY A 54 0.74 13.09 -5.16
C GLY A 54 -0.47 13.79 -4.52
N GLY A 55 -0.34 14.32 -3.30
CA GLY A 55 -1.45 14.95 -2.57
C GLY A 55 -2.66 14.03 -2.41
N LEU A 56 -2.44 12.73 -2.23
CA LEU A 56 -3.51 11.73 -2.22
C LEU A 56 -4.44 11.95 -1.01
N THR A 57 -5.75 11.83 -1.26
CA THR A 57 -6.74 11.91 -0.19
C THR A 57 -6.80 10.60 0.61
N VAL A 58 -7.21 10.68 1.88
CA VAL A 58 -7.32 9.50 2.78
C VAL A 58 -8.10 8.35 2.17
N ARG A 59 -9.19 8.65 1.44
CA ARG A 59 -9.99 7.64 0.72
C ARG A 59 -9.22 6.93 -0.39
N ALA A 60 -8.30 7.62 -1.07
CA ALA A 60 -7.44 7.02 -2.08
C ALA A 60 -6.36 6.13 -1.45
N THR A 61 -5.93 6.44 -0.22
CA THR A 61 -5.00 5.61 0.56
C THR A 61 -5.65 4.34 1.12
N GLU A 62 -6.94 4.40 1.45
CA GLU A 62 -7.73 3.24 1.91
C GLU A 62 -8.22 2.34 0.75
N ALA A 63 -8.17 2.84 -0.49
CA ALA A 63 -8.56 2.04 -1.64
C ALA A 63 -7.66 0.81 -1.73
N PRO A 64 -8.21 -0.42 -1.67
CA PRO A 64 -7.39 -1.62 -1.67
C PRO A 64 -6.55 -1.62 -2.94
N GLN A 65 -5.23 -1.79 -2.78
CA GLN A 65 -4.22 -1.97 -3.82
C GLN A 65 -4.46 -3.21 -4.73
N LYS A 66 -5.72 -3.58 -5.03
CA LYS A 66 -6.12 -4.58 -6.01
C LYS A 66 -5.88 -4.15 -7.47
N ARG A 67 -5.24 -3.00 -7.72
CA ARG A 67 -4.96 -2.56 -9.09
C ARG A 67 -3.78 -3.31 -9.74
N SER A 68 -2.88 -3.91 -8.96
CA SER A 68 -1.76 -4.70 -9.52
C SER A 68 -2.13 -6.17 -9.81
N GLU A 69 -3.10 -6.75 -9.10
CA GLU A 69 -3.47 -8.15 -9.28
C GLU A 69 -4.52 -8.40 -10.37
N THR A 70 -5.45 -7.45 -10.57
CA THR A 70 -6.62 -7.70 -11.42
C THR A 70 -6.27 -7.68 -12.92
N ALA A 71 -5.35 -6.79 -13.32
CA ALA A 71 -4.85 -6.71 -14.69
C ALA A 71 -4.01 -7.95 -15.06
N SER A 72 -3.16 -8.40 -14.13
CA SER A 72 -2.28 -9.57 -14.33
C SER A 72 -3.07 -10.88 -14.41
N ARG A 73 -4.10 -11.06 -13.57
CA ARG A 73 -4.98 -12.25 -13.59
C ARG A 73 -5.81 -12.39 -14.86
N ARG A 74 -6.25 -11.28 -15.45
CA ARG A 74 -7.01 -11.28 -16.73
C ARG A 74 -6.11 -11.61 -17.91
N TRP A 75 -4.88 -11.09 -17.92
CA TRP A 75 -3.89 -11.36 -18.96
C TRP A 75 -3.36 -12.80 -18.92
N ILE A 76 -3.05 -13.32 -17.72
CA ILE A 76 -2.63 -14.73 -17.55
C ILE A 76 -3.73 -15.70 -17.99
N ARG A 77 -5.01 -15.46 -17.63
CA ARG A 77 -6.14 -16.27 -18.11
C ARG A 77 -6.29 -16.23 -19.63
N SER A 78 -6.04 -15.07 -20.26
CA SER A 78 -6.09 -14.94 -21.71
C SER A 78 -4.96 -15.70 -22.41
N LEU A 79 -3.77 -15.76 -21.82
CA LEU A 79 -2.60 -16.47 -22.35
C LEU A 79 -2.75 -18.00 -22.28
N ILE A 80 -3.32 -18.52 -21.20
CA ILE A 80 -3.61 -19.95 -21.05
C ILE A 80 -4.63 -20.41 -22.11
N ARG A 81 -5.64 -19.58 -22.41
CA ARG A 81 -6.63 -19.85 -23.47
C ARG A 81 -6.03 -19.86 -24.89
N MET A 82 -4.90 -19.20 -25.11
CA MET A 82 -4.18 -19.17 -26.40
C MET A 82 -3.09 -20.26 -26.52
N GLY A 83 -3.04 -21.24 -25.61
CA GLY A 83 -2.17 -22.41 -25.75
C GLY A 83 -0.66 -22.15 -25.61
N ARG A 84 -0.25 -21.02 -25.00
CA ARG A 84 1.19 -20.70 -24.85
C ARG A 84 1.80 -21.46 -23.65
N PRO A 85 2.99 -22.07 -23.81
CA PRO A 85 3.62 -22.85 -22.73
C PRO A 85 4.09 -21.94 -21.59
N ALA A 86 3.81 -22.35 -20.34
CA ALA A 86 4.05 -21.59 -19.10
C ALA A 86 5.50 -21.11 -18.88
N LYS A 87 6.46 -21.67 -19.63
CA LYS A 87 7.90 -21.37 -19.58
C LYS A 87 8.25 -19.96 -20.07
N GLN A 88 7.36 -19.33 -20.85
CA GLN A 88 7.52 -17.98 -21.41
C GLN A 88 6.76 -16.89 -20.64
N ILE A 89 6.05 -17.23 -19.57
CA ILE A 89 5.38 -16.22 -18.75
C ILE A 89 6.48 -15.48 -17.98
N PRO A 90 6.67 -14.16 -18.20
CA PRO A 90 7.65 -13.42 -17.44
C PRO A 90 7.27 -13.53 -15.97
N ARG A 91 8.18 -14.07 -15.13
CA ARG A 91 7.99 -14.04 -13.67
C ARG A 91 7.79 -12.58 -13.32
N VAL A 92 6.60 -12.23 -12.87
CA VAL A 92 6.25 -10.89 -12.41
C VAL A 92 7.18 -10.58 -11.25
N GLY A 93 8.32 -9.98 -11.56
CA GLY A 93 9.30 -9.55 -10.59
C GLY A 93 8.65 -8.45 -9.77
N HIS A 94 8.16 -8.80 -8.58
CA HIS A 94 8.10 -7.84 -7.49
C HIS A 94 9.55 -7.42 -7.25
N ARG A 95 9.96 -6.31 -7.89
CA ARG A 95 11.28 -5.73 -7.64
C ARG A 95 11.25 -5.12 -6.24
N ARG A 96 12.13 -5.70 -5.43
CA ARG A 96 12.83 -5.23 -4.24
C ARG A 96 12.63 -3.76 -3.89
#